data_AF-A0A1J3EKF8-F1
#
_entry.id   AF-A0A1J3EKF8-F1
#
_cell.length_a   1.000
_cell.length_b   1.000
_cell.length_c   1.000
_cell.angle_alpha   90.00
_cell.angle_beta   90.00
_cell.angle_gamma   90.00
#
_symmetry.space_group_name_H-M   'P 1'
#
loop_
_entity.id
_entity.type
_entity.pdbx_description
1 polymer ?
#
loop_
_entity_poly.entity_id
_entity_poly.type
_entity_poly.pdbx_seq_one_letter_code
_entity_poly.pdbx_strand_id
1 'polypeptide(L)'
;ASGPHFSGLRLDGLLSSPSKSSSSSPSLFRTGVSCFSPIADPAAPNQPFVIGVTGGTASGKTTVCDMIIQQLHDHRIVLVNQDSFYRGLTSEELNNVQEYNFDHPDAFDTEQLLH
;
A
#
# COMPACT_ATOMS: atom_id res chain seq x y z
N ALA A 1 -6.61 26.85 -23.24
CA ALA A 1 -6.97 25.63 -22.50
C ALA A 1 -5.72 25.12 -21.80
N SER A 2 -5.62 25.34 -20.49
CA SER A 2 -4.44 25.03 -19.68
C SER A 2 -4.45 23.54 -19.29
N GLY A 3 -3.35 22.84 -19.58
CA GLY A 3 -3.14 21.45 -19.20
C GLY A 3 -2.95 21.26 -17.68
N PRO A 4 -2.93 20.00 -17.20
CA PRO A 4 -2.82 19.72 -15.77
C PRO A 4 -1.43 20.09 -15.23
N HIS A 5 -1.43 20.75 -14.08
CA HIS A 5 -0.25 21.17 -13.32
C HIS A 5 0.05 20.11 -12.25
N PHE A 6 1.17 19.40 -12.39
CA PHE A 6 1.60 18.39 -11.42
C PHE A 6 2.75 18.95 -10.56
N SER A 7 2.50 19.12 -9.26
CA SER A 7 3.47 19.65 -8.31
C SER A 7 4.22 18.51 -7.64
N GLY A 8 5.44 18.23 -8.09
CA GLY A 8 6.36 17.32 -7.41
C GLY A 8 6.86 17.94 -6.10
N LEU A 9 6.69 17.24 -4.98
CA LEU A 9 7.26 17.65 -3.71
C LEU A 9 8.64 17.00 -3.52
N ARG A 10 9.62 17.90 -3.44
CA ARG A 10 11.05 17.73 -3.23
C ARG A 10 11.30 17.40 -1.76
N LEU A 11 11.98 16.29 -1.46
CA LEU A 11 12.34 15.90 -0.10
C LEU A 11 13.84 16.12 0.11
N ASP A 12 14.22 17.30 0.58
CA ASP A 12 15.58 17.58 1.05
C ASP A 12 15.59 17.85 2.56
N GLY A 13 16.21 16.93 3.28
CA GLY A 13 17.11 17.16 4.40
C GLY A 13 16.58 17.80 5.68
N LEU A 14 16.44 17.00 6.74
CA LEU A 14 16.88 17.39 8.08
C LEU A 14 17.45 16.18 8.83
N LEU A 15 18.78 16.15 8.92
CA LEU A 15 19.57 15.39 9.88
C LEU A 15 19.29 15.91 11.30
N SER A 16 18.90 15.04 12.23
CA SER A 16 19.34 15.12 13.62
C SER A 16 19.06 13.78 14.34
N SER A 17 20.11 13.17 14.88
CA SER A 17 20.05 12.16 15.94
C SER A 17 19.96 12.89 17.29
N PRO A 18 19.37 12.33 18.37
CA PRO A 18 20.13 11.37 19.20
C PRO A 18 19.34 10.34 20.04
N SER A 19 20.12 9.37 20.52
CA SER A 19 20.05 8.69 21.84
C SER A 19 19.20 7.42 22.03
N LYS A 20 19.91 6.41 22.57
CA LYS A 20 19.46 5.13 23.08
C LYS A 20 18.82 5.31 24.46
N SER A 21 17.72 4.61 24.73
CA SER A 21 17.49 4.01 26.06
C SER A 21 16.46 2.88 25.96
N SER A 22 16.93 1.69 26.30
CA SER A 22 16.18 0.48 26.61
C SER A 22 15.28 0.66 27.84
N SER A 23 14.05 0.16 27.79
CA SER A 23 13.50 -0.60 28.92
C SER A 23 12.37 -1.52 28.46
N SER A 24 12.57 -2.78 28.80
CA SER A 24 11.66 -3.91 28.67
C SER A 24 10.44 -3.78 29.58
N SER A 25 9.27 -4.19 29.10
CA SER A 25 8.35 -5.08 29.84
C SER A 25 7.26 -5.66 28.94
N PRO A 26 6.73 -6.85 29.26
CA PRO A 26 6.16 -7.77 28.29
C PRO A 26 4.64 -7.94 28.37
N SER A 27 4.10 -8.57 27.32
CA SER A 27 2.85 -9.36 27.25
C SER A 27 1.52 -8.69 27.61
N LEU A 28 0.62 -8.64 26.62
CA LEU A 28 -0.63 -9.39 26.76
C LEU A 28 -1.22 -9.69 25.37
N PHE A 29 -1.36 -10.97 25.05
CA PHE A 29 -2.25 -11.43 24.01
C PHE A 29 -3.64 -10.84 24.24
N ARG A 30 -4.19 -10.10 23.26
CA ARG A 30 -5.60 -9.76 23.23
C ARG A 30 -6.20 -10.15 21.90
N THR A 31 -6.67 -11.39 21.86
CA THR A 31 -7.72 -11.83 20.95
C THR A 31 -8.96 -10.95 21.16
N GLY A 32 -9.53 -10.40 20.09
CA GLY A 32 -10.86 -9.77 20.10
C GLY A 32 -10.88 -8.25 19.94
N VAL A 33 -11.32 -7.81 18.76
CA VAL A 33 -12.01 -6.55 18.42
C VAL A 33 -11.80 -5.39 19.42
N SER A 34 -10.98 -4.41 19.05
CA SER A 34 -10.95 -3.10 19.74
C SER A 34 -11.18 -1.96 18.75
N CYS A 35 -12.44 -1.74 18.39
CA CYS A 35 -12.89 -0.45 17.87
C CYS A 35 -13.13 0.50 19.05
N PHE A 36 -12.09 0.83 19.83
CA PHE A 36 -12.15 1.90 20.82
C PHE A 36 -10.73 2.41 21.06
N SER A 37 -10.37 3.49 20.37
CA SER A 37 -9.18 4.27 20.71
C SER A 37 -9.56 5.26 21.82
N PRO A 38 -8.95 5.20 23.02
CA PRO A 38 -9.04 6.31 23.95
C PRO A 38 -8.20 7.47 23.38
N ILE A 39 -8.70 8.70 23.56
CA ILE A 39 -8.05 10.01 23.42
C ILE A 39 -6.69 9.96 22.70
N ALA A 40 -6.71 10.25 21.40
CA ALA A 40 -5.51 10.30 20.58
C ALA A 40 -4.53 11.37 21.08
N ASP A 41 -3.29 10.99 21.34
CA ASP A 41 -2.19 11.92 21.55
C ASP A 41 -2.06 12.84 20.30
N PRO A 42 -2.08 14.17 20.44
CA PRO A 42 -2.05 15.11 19.30
C PRO A 42 -0.73 15.10 18.51
N ALA A 43 0.27 14.31 18.96
CA ALA A 43 1.56 14.12 18.31
C ALA A 43 1.72 12.73 17.66
N ALA A 44 0.71 11.86 17.76
CA ALA A 44 0.78 10.55 17.11
C ALA A 44 0.65 10.72 15.59
N PRO A 45 1.55 10.12 14.79
CA PRO A 45 1.42 10.16 13.33
C PRO A 45 0.08 9.53 12.91
N ASN A 46 -0.62 10.16 11.97
CA ASN A 46 -1.84 9.61 11.40
C ASN A 46 -1.54 8.24 10.78
N GLN A 47 -2.01 7.18 11.43
CA GLN A 47 -1.85 5.82 10.92
C GLN A 47 -2.79 5.61 9.72
N PRO A 48 -2.28 5.19 8.55
CA PRO A 48 -3.13 4.94 7.39
C PRO A 48 -4.06 3.75 7.63
N PHE A 49 -5.28 3.84 7.11
CA PHE A 49 -6.23 2.73 7.06
C PHE A 49 -6.16 2.05 5.69
N VAL A 50 -5.98 0.73 5.68
CA VAL A 50 -5.78 -0.07 4.45
C VAL A 50 -7.00 -0.96 4.21
N ILE A 51 -7.54 -0.92 2.99
CA ILE A 51 -8.62 -1.80 2.53
C ILE A 51 -8.07 -2.69 1.42
N GLY A 52 -8.08 -4.01 1.63
CA GLY A 52 -7.74 -4.99 0.61
C GLY A 52 -8.97 -5.41 -0.19
N VAL A 53 -8.91 -5.30 -1.53
CA VAL A 53 -9.96 -5.76 -2.44
C VAL A 53 -9.41 -6.93 -3.27
N THR A 54 -10.02 -8.11 -3.14
CA THR A 54 -9.56 -9.35 -3.79
C THR A 54 -10.69 -10.06 -4.54
N GLY A 55 -10.34 -10.98 -5.43
CA GLY A 55 -11.27 -11.72 -6.28
C GLY A 55 -10.67 -12.07 -7.64
N GLY A 56 -11.33 -12.96 -8.38
CA GLY A 56 -10.89 -13.39 -9.71
C GLY A 56 -10.86 -12.27 -10.76
N THR A 57 -10.26 -12.55 -11.90
CA THR A 57 -10.27 -11.64 -13.05
C THR A 57 -11.70 -11.30 -13.47
N ALA A 58 -11.94 -10.05 -13.87
CA ALA A 58 -13.25 -9.53 -14.27
C ALA A 58 -14.37 -9.56 -13.19
N SER A 59 -14.03 -9.80 -11.91
CA SER A 59 -15.02 -9.78 -10.82
C SER A 59 -15.52 -8.38 -10.41
N GLY A 60 -14.97 -7.30 -10.99
CA GLY A 60 -15.37 -5.92 -10.70
C GLY A 60 -14.57 -5.20 -9.60
N LYS A 61 -13.38 -5.70 -9.22
CA LYS A 61 -12.52 -5.09 -8.17
C LYS A 61 -12.25 -3.60 -8.43
N THR A 62 -11.82 -3.25 -9.63
CA THR A 62 -11.54 -1.86 -10.04
C THR A 62 -12.77 -0.98 -9.88
N THR A 63 -13.94 -1.47 -10.33
CA THR A 63 -15.21 -0.75 -10.20
C THR A 63 -15.56 -0.49 -8.73
N VAL A 64 -15.38 -1.48 -7.86
CA VAL A 64 -15.64 -1.31 -6.42
C VAL A 64 -14.66 -0.32 -5.80
N CYS A 65 -13.36 -0.39 -6.13
CA CYS A 65 -12.36 0.58 -5.68
C CYS A 65 -12.75 2.02 -6.09
N ASP A 66 -13.12 2.22 -7.34
CA ASP A 66 -13.51 3.53 -7.87
C ASP A 66 -14.75 4.08 -7.15
N MET A 67 -15.75 3.24 -6.89
CA MET A 67 -16.94 3.62 -6.13
C MET A 67 -16.61 4.02 -4.69
N ILE A 68 -15.70 3.30 -4.02
CA ILE A 68 -15.26 3.64 -2.66
C ILE A 68 -14.55 4.99 -2.66
N ILE A 69 -13.63 5.22 -3.61
CA ILE A 69 -12.89 6.48 -3.75
C ILE A 69 -13.86 7.65 -3.94
N GLN A 70 -14.89 7.48 -4.79
CA GLN A 70 -15.90 8.49 -5.02
C GLN A 70 -16.71 8.86 -3.77
N GLN A 71 -16.98 7.90 -2.87
CA GLN A 71 -17.74 8.16 -1.64
C GLN A 71 -16.91 8.79 -0.52
N LEU A 72 -15.58 8.63 -0.55
CA LEU A 72 -14.70 9.13 0.50
C LEU A 72 -14.28 10.61 0.29
N HIS A 73 -14.64 11.24 -0.84
CA HIS A 73 -14.49 12.67 -1.11
C HIS A 73 -13.14 13.27 -0.65
N ASP A 74 -13.14 14.04 0.44
CA ASP A 74 -12.01 14.88 0.90
C ASP A 74 -10.90 14.10 1.64
N HIS A 75 -11.03 12.78 1.76
CA HIS A 75 -9.97 11.96 2.35
C HIS A 75 -8.80 11.82 1.38
N ARG A 76 -7.57 11.84 1.93
CA ARG A 76 -6.37 11.48 1.15
C ARG A 76 -6.40 9.98 0.88
N ILE A 77 -6.59 9.61 -0.37
CA ILE A 77 -6.68 8.21 -0.80
C ILE A 77 -5.55 7.92 -1.79
N VAL A 78 -4.95 6.74 -1.64
CA VAL A 78 -3.98 6.19 -2.59
C VAL A 78 -4.52 4.85 -3.05
N LEU A 79 -4.66 4.67 -4.36
CA LEU A 79 -4.99 3.39 -4.97
C LEU A 79 -3.69 2.71 -5.39
N VAL A 80 -3.42 1.53 -4.84
CA VAL A 80 -2.29 0.68 -5.21
C VAL A 80 -2.85 -0.56 -5.89
N ASN A 81 -2.51 -0.79 -7.16
CA ASN A 81 -2.91 -2.00 -7.88
C ASN A 81 -1.76 -3.01 -7.90
N GLN A 82 -2.01 -4.25 -7.49
CA GLN A 82 -1.02 -5.33 -7.52
C GLN A 82 -0.54 -5.65 -8.95
N ASP A 83 -1.41 -5.46 -9.96
CA ASP A 83 -1.04 -5.68 -11.37
C ASP A 83 0.10 -4.76 -11.83
N SER A 84 0.32 -3.63 -11.15
CA SER A 84 1.43 -2.72 -11.46
C SER A 84 2.79 -3.24 -11.00
N PHE A 85 2.81 -4.32 -10.22
CA PHE A 85 4.01 -4.90 -9.63
C PHE A 85 4.32 -6.29 -10.21
N TYR A 86 3.86 -6.60 -11.41
CA TYR A 86 4.42 -7.74 -12.15
C TYR A 86 5.89 -7.48 -12.43
N ARG A 87 6.74 -8.48 -12.14
CA ARG A 87 8.14 -8.40 -12.53
C ARG A 87 8.27 -8.42 -14.06
N GLY A 88 9.38 -7.87 -14.56
CA GLY A 88 9.75 -8.06 -15.95
C GLY A 88 9.97 -9.53 -16.28
N LEU A 89 9.54 -9.93 -17.47
CA LEU A 89 9.87 -11.26 -18.01
C LEU A 89 11.33 -11.29 -18.45
N THR A 90 12.00 -12.43 -18.20
CA THR A 90 13.29 -12.72 -18.80
C THR A 90 13.15 -12.99 -20.30
N SER A 91 14.26 -12.97 -21.05
CA SER A 91 14.23 -13.25 -22.49
C SER A 91 13.66 -14.64 -22.81
N GLU A 92 13.92 -15.64 -21.95
CA GLU A 92 13.41 -17.01 -22.12
C GLU A 92 11.89 -17.08 -21.89
N GLU A 93 11.39 -16.44 -20.83
CA GLU A 93 9.97 -16.40 -20.51
C GLU A 93 9.17 -15.60 -21.54
N LEU A 94 9.76 -14.53 -22.09
CA LEU A 94 9.13 -13.74 -23.14
C LEU A 94 8.91 -14.58 -24.42
N ASN A 95 9.86 -15.46 -24.76
CA ASN A 95 9.74 -16.36 -25.92
C ASN A 95 8.60 -17.40 -25.73
N ASN A 96 8.29 -17.76 -24.49
CA ASN A 96 7.27 -18.75 -24.12
C ASN A 96 6.16 -18.14 -23.27
N VAL A 97 5.76 -16.89 -23.53
CA VAL A 97 4.84 -16.13 -22.69
C VAL A 97 3.49 -16.82 -22.45
N GLN A 98 3.05 -17.66 -23.38
CA GLN A 98 1.79 -18.40 -23.28
C GLN A 98 1.82 -19.50 -22.20
N GLU A 99 3.01 -19.98 -21.84
CA GLU A 99 3.21 -20.98 -20.78
C GLU A 99 3.55 -20.33 -19.43
N TYR A 100 3.76 -19.01 -19.41
CA TYR A 100 4.07 -18.28 -18.20
C TYR A 100 2.84 -18.13 -17.30
N ASN A 101 2.96 -18.56 -16.04
CA ASN A 101 1.90 -18.43 -15.06
C ASN A 101 1.97 -17.08 -14.33
N PHE A 102 1.13 -16.13 -14.76
CA PHE A 102 1.02 -14.81 -14.14
C PHE A 102 0.39 -14.85 -12.74
N ASP A 103 -0.31 -15.92 -12.36
CA ASP A 103 -0.92 -16.05 -11.04
C ASP A 103 0.02 -16.67 -9.99
N HIS A 104 1.25 -17.04 -10.39
CA HIS A 104 2.24 -17.54 -9.44
C HIS A 104 2.76 -16.40 -8.55
N PRO A 105 2.97 -16.60 -7.23
CA PRO A 105 3.52 -15.56 -6.35
C PRO A 105 4.83 -14.95 -6.85
N ASP A 106 5.69 -15.74 -7.50
CA ASP A 106 6.98 -15.30 -8.06
C ASP A 106 6.84 -14.40 -9.30
N ALA A 107 5.62 -14.22 -9.84
CA ALA A 107 5.37 -13.28 -10.93
C ALA A 107 5.34 -11.82 -10.45
N PHE A 108 5.28 -11.57 -9.13
CA PHE A 108 5.22 -10.23 -8.55
C PHE A 108 6.58 -9.80 -8.00
N ASP A 109 6.97 -8.56 -8.27
CA ASP A 109 8.07 -7.88 -7.58
C ASP A 109 7.60 -7.43 -6.19
N THR A 110 7.64 -8.37 -5.26
CA THR A 110 7.15 -8.17 -3.88
C THR A 110 7.99 -7.15 -3.12
N GLU A 111 9.29 -7.03 -3.45
CA GLU A 111 10.16 -6.03 -2.83
C GLU A 111 9.74 -4.62 -3.21
N GLN A 112 9.39 -4.37 -4.48
CA GLN A 112 8.84 -3.07 -4.91
C GLN A 112 7.45 -2.78 -4.32
N LEU A 113 6.66 -3.81 -4.01
CA LEU A 113 5.33 -3.64 -3.41
C LEU A 113 5.39 -3.32 -1.92
N LEU A 114 6.40 -3.85 -1.20
CA LEU A 114 6.49 -3.77 0.26
C LEU A 114 7.46 -2.69 0.78
N HIS A 115 8.34 -2.14 -0.05
CA HIS A 115 9.35 -1.13 0.33
C HIS A 115 9.13 0.23 -0.33
#